data_AF-A0A1F7GAT4-F1
#
_entry.id   AF-A0A1F7GAT4-F1
#
_cell.length_a   1.000
_cell.length_b   1.000
_cell.length_c   1.000
_cell.angle_alpha   90.00
_cell.angle_beta   90.00
_cell.angle_gamma   90.00
#
_symmetry.space_group_name_H-M   'P 1'
#
loop_
_entity.id
_entity.type
_entity.pdbx_description
1 polymer ?
#
loop_
_entity_poly.entity_id
_entity_poly.type
_entity_poly.pdbx_seq_one_letter_code
_entity_poly.pdbx_strand_id
1 'polypeptide(L)'
;MNTKISAIVVSFATAFVYLMTILPATKIYVSRFFIFYFLFTLGGVIYYQWSHKHKTPTHTTNQFVFLLSITALLWVGITGWYFSPFFYLLYLIGVLYAFIFSPFVTLAFVSMLCLLFLPNVGSIDLSFDIVTLLSLFSMVPLTFYLQREYLRLKESEKKVLILERENQKYKNKVEEVLANRITRVAVDLKQPVNDIKQTLSFLRKTETTPKTVKYLKKMQGLVENALIQLETFETSTTGRKLVHTRNK
;
A
#
# COMPACT_ATOMS: atom_id res chain seq x y z
N MET A 1 2.08 -22.14 -2.14
CA MET A 1 2.82 -23.39 -1.83
C MET A 1 2.49 -23.76 -0.39
N ASN A 2 2.22 -25.03 -0.09
CA ASN A 2 1.95 -25.46 1.30
C ASN A 2 3.20 -25.15 2.15
N THR A 3 3.04 -24.46 3.28
CA THR A 3 4.15 -24.00 4.14
C THR A 3 5.04 -25.16 4.59
N LYS A 4 4.47 -26.35 4.77
CA LYS A 4 5.21 -27.58 5.10
C LYS A 4 6.13 -28.02 3.96
N ILE A 5 5.65 -27.96 2.72
CA ILE A 5 6.44 -28.33 1.54
C ILE A 5 7.59 -27.34 1.37
N SER A 6 7.32 -26.04 1.52
CA SER A 6 8.37 -25.00 1.46
C SER A 6 9.45 -25.21 2.51
N ALA A 7 9.09 -25.57 3.75
CA ALA A 7 10.06 -25.86 4.81
C ALA A 7 10.96 -27.05 4.42
N ILE A 8 10.37 -28.15 3.95
CA ILE A 8 11.12 -29.34 3.52
C ILE A 8 12.06 -29.01 2.36
N VAL A 9 11.57 -28.30 1.34
CA VAL A 9 12.36 -27.91 0.17
C VAL A 9 13.54 -27.02 0.57
N VAL A 10 13.31 -26.03 1.45
CA VAL A 10 14.36 -25.14 1.94
C VAL A 10 15.40 -25.90 2.76
N SER A 11 15.00 -26.71 3.74
CA SER A 11 15.93 -27.51 4.55
C SER A 11 16.74 -28.48 3.69
N PHE A 12 16.10 -29.16 2.73
CA PHE A 12 16.79 -30.04 1.79
C PHE A 12 17.77 -29.28 0.90
N ALA A 13 17.38 -28.13 0.35
CA ALA A 13 18.26 -27.29 -0.47
C ALA A 13 19.46 -26.78 0.34
N THR A 14 19.26 -26.35 1.59
CA THR A 14 20.34 -25.93 2.49
C THR A 14 21.32 -27.08 2.75
N ALA A 15 20.81 -28.27 3.08
CA ALA A 15 21.63 -29.46 3.26
C ALA A 15 22.42 -29.83 2.00
N PHE A 16 21.76 -29.79 0.85
CA PHE A 16 22.36 -30.09 -0.44
C PHE A 16 23.49 -29.11 -0.78
N VAL A 17 23.25 -27.80 -0.63
CA VAL A 17 24.27 -26.77 -0.89
C VAL A 17 25.44 -26.91 0.08
N TYR A 18 25.19 -27.23 1.36
CA TYR A 18 26.23 -27.51 2.35
C TYR A 18 27.11 -28.70 1.96
N LEU A 19 26.50 -29.84 1.60
CA LEU A 19 27.25 -31.01 1.17
C LEU A 19 28.06 -30.75 -0.11
N MET A 20 27.47 -30.05 -1.08
CA MET A 20 28.15 -29.69 -2.34
C MET A 20 29.37 -28.78 -2.13
N THR A 21 29.39 -27.97 -1.07
CA THR A 21 30.49 -27.01 -0.81
C THR A 21 31.57 -27.58 0.09
N ILE A 22 31.28 -28.61 0.89
CA ILE A 22 32.26 -29.28 1.75
C ILE A 22 33.01 -30.40 1.03
N LEU A 23 32.34 -31.16 0.17
CA LEU A 23 32.96 -32.27 -0.53
C LEU A 23 34.08 -31.75 -1.46
N PRO A 24 35.35 -32.19 -1.30
CA PRO A 24 36.47 -31.70 -2.09
C PRO A 24 36.28 -31.86 -3.60
N ALA A 25 35.63 -32.97 -4.01
CA ALA A 25 35.35 -33.28 -5.40
C ALA A 25 34.42 -32.25 -6.07
N THR A 26 33.40 -31.76 -5.37
CA THR A 26 32.41 -30.80 -5.91
C THR A 26 32.83 -29.36 -5.68
N LYS A 27 33.58 -29.07 -4.61
CA LYS A 27 34.03 -27.72 -4.22
C LYS A 27 34.75 -26.98 -5.35
N ILE A 28 35.61 -27.67 -6.09
CA ILE A 28 36.36 -27.07 -7.21
C ILE A 28 35.41 -26.58 -8.31
N TYR A 29 34.43 -27.40 -8.68
CA TYR A 29 33.44 -27.04 -9.69
C TYR A 29 32.54 -25.90 -9.22
N VAL A 30 32.04 -25.97 -7.98
CA VAL A 30 31.18 -24.94 -7.39
C VAL A 30 31.89 -23.57 -7.39
N SER A 31 33.19 -23.54 -7.05
CA SER A 31 34.00 -22.32 -7.10
C SER A 31 34.16 -21.77 -8.52
N ARG A 32 34.42 -22.62 -9.53
CA ARG A 32 34.54 -22.20 -10.93
C ARG A 32 33.25 -21.63 -11.51
N PHE A 33 32.11 -22.20 -11.13
CA PHE A 33 30.80 -21.72 -11.58
C PHE A 33 30.24 -20.55 -10.76
N PHE A 34 30.97 -20.07 -9.73
CA PHE A 34 30.49 -19.00 -8.86
C PHE A 34 30.12 -17.72 -9.62
N ILE A 35 30.98 -17.29 -10.55
CA ILE A 35 30.73 -16.09 -11.38
C ILE A 35 29.45 -16.26 -12.20
N PHE A 36 29.20 -17.46 -12.72
CA PHE A 36 27.99 -17.75 -13.48
C PHE A 36 26.73 -17.66 -12.60
N TYR A 37 26.76 -18.23 -11.39
CA TYR A 37 25.64 -18.13 -10.44
C TYR A 37 25.35 -16.68 -10.04
N PHE A 38 26.40 -15.89 -9.84
CA PHE A 38 26.29 -14.47 -9.50
C PHE A 38 25.72 -13.63 -10.66
N LEU A 39 26.17 -13.87 -11.89
CA LEU A 39 25.59 -13.22 -13.06
C LEU A 39 24.13 -13.64 -13.27
N PHE A 40 23.81 -14.92 -13.01
CA PHE A 40 22.45 -15.44 -13.13
C PHE A 40 21.51 -14.82 -12.09
N THR A 41 21.93 -14.61 -10.84
CA THR A 41 21.13 -13.87 -9.86
C THR A 41 20.95 -12.41 -10.24
N LEU A 42 22.00 -11.72 -10.69
CA LEU A 42 21.90 -10.34 -11.15
C LEU A 42 20.92 -10.21 -12.33
N GLY A 43 21.03 -11.10 -13.31
CA GLY A 43 20.07 -11.19 -14.41
C GLY A 43 18.65 -11.46 -13.91
N GLY A 44 18.49 -12.35 -12.93
CA GLY A 44 17.22 -12.61 -12.25
C GLY A 44 16.63 -11.39 -11.54
N VAL A 45 17.46 -10.56 -10.90
CA VAL A 45 17.02 -9.31 -10.23
C VAL A 45 16.47 -8.33 -11.27
N ILE A 46 17.20 -8.14 -12.38
CA ILE A 46 16.79 -7.25 -13.47
C ILE A 46 15.49 -7.77 -14.09
N TYR A 47 15.41 -9.08 -14.36
CA TYR A 47 14.21 -9.73 -14.87
C TYR A 47 13.03 -9.57 -13.90
N TYR A 48 13.25 -9.75 -12.60
CA TYR A 48 12.22 -9.57 -11.58
C TYR A 48 11.68 -8.13 -11.56
N GLN A 49 12.56 -7.12 -11.60
CA GLN A 49 12.15 -5.71 -11.65
C GLN A 49 11.36 -5.37 -12.91
N TRP A 50 11.76 -5.93 -14.05
CA TRP A 50 11.05 -5.75 -15.32
C TRP A 50 9.68 -6.45 -15.31
N SER A 51 9.64 -7.70 -14.83
CA SER A 51 8.41 -8.50 -14.69
C SER A 51 7.43 -7.88 -13.69
N HIS A 52 7.90 -7.27 -12.61
CA HIS A 52 7.02 -6.69 -11.60
C HIS A 52 6.26 -5.46 -12.11
N LYS A 53 6.80 -4.74 -13.10
CA LYS A 53 6.05 -3.70 -13.84
C LYS A 53 4.87 -4.28 -14.62
N HIS A 54 4.82 -5.58 -14.89
CA HIS A 54 3.79 -6.24 -15.68
C HIS A 54 3.01 -7.26 -14.82
N LYS A 55 2.45 -6.79 -13.69
CA LYS A 55 1.46 -7.47 -12.82
C LYS A 55 1.62 -8.99 -12.73
N THR A 56 2.81 -9.48 -12.40
CA THR A 56 3.02 -10.93 -12.29
C THR A 56 2.54 -11.53 -10.98
N PRO A 57 2.10 -12.82 -11.01
CA PRO A 57 1.57 -13.54 -9.87
C PRO A 57 2.64 -13.86 -8.81
N THR A 58 2.18 -14.09 -7.57
CA THR A 58 2.99 -14.43 -6.38
C THR A 58 3.99 -15.59 -6.55
N HIS A 59 3.81 -16.44 -7.57
CA HIS A 59 4.71 -17.56 -7.86
C HIS A 59 6.11 -17.11 -8.32
N THR A 60 6.20 -16.05 -9.12
CA THR A 60 7.50 -15.58 -9.66
C THR A 60 8.39 -15.01 -8.55
N THR A 61 7.79 -14.36 -7.56
CA THR A 61 8.51 -13.84 -6.38
C THR A 61 9.13 -14.96 -5.55
N ASN A 62 8.41 -16.05 -5.30
CA ASN A 62 8.91 -17.17 -4.51
C ASN A 62 10.10 -17.88 -5.20
N GLN A 63 10.01 -18.07 -6.52
CA GLN A 63 11.11 -18.68 -7.30
C GLN A 63 12.36 -17.81 -7.29
N PHE A 64 12.19 -16.49 -7.49
CA PHE A 64 13.30 -15.54 -7.46
C PHE A 64 14.01 -15.53 -6.10
N VAL A 65 13.23 -15.50 -5.01
CA VAL A 65 13.74 -15.56 -3.64
C VAL A 65 14.52 -16.84 -3.39
N PHE A 66 13.98 -17.99 -3.80
CA PHE A 66 14.65 -19.27 -3.61
C PHE A 66 16.00 -19.33 -4.35
N LEU A 67 16.05 -18.82 -5.57
CA LEU A 67 17.27 -18.71 -6.38
C LEU A 67 18.31 -17.77 -5.73
N LEU A 68 17.85 -16.62 -5.21
CA LEU A 68 18.69 -15.70 -4.45
C LEU A 68 19.26 -16.36 -3.19
N SER A 69 18.43 -17.09 -2.43
CA SER A 69 18.86 -17.81 -1.24
C SER A 69 19.88 -18.91 -1.53
N ILE A 70 19.68 -19.70 -2.60
CA ILE A 70 20.67 -20.71 -3.02
C ILE A 70 22.02 -20.06 -3.34
N THR A 71 22.00 -18.94 -4.06
CA THR A 71 23.22 -18.27 -4.48
C THR A 71 23.96 -17.65 -3.29
N ALA A 72 23.22 -17.06 -2.35
CA ALA A 72 23.78 -16.56 -1.10
C ALA A 72 24.35 -17.70 -0.24
N LEU A 73 23.66 -18.85 -0.15
CA LEU A 73 24.18 -20.04 0.55
C LEU A 73 25.45 -20.58 -0.11
N LEU A 74 25.51 -20.63 -1.45
CA LEU A 74 26.72 -21.02 -2.18
C LEU A 74 27.88 -20.07 -1.88
N TRP A 75 27.62 -18.77 -1.80
CA TRP A 75 28.63 -17.77 -1.49
C TRP A 75 29.19 -17.96 -0.07
N VAL A 76 28.31 -18.12 0.92
CA VAL A 76 28.70 -18.44 2.30
C VAL A 76 29.45 -19.76 2.37
N GLY A 77 29.03 -20.77 1.61
CA GLY A 77 29.67 -22.08 1.60
C GLY A 77 31.08 -22.09 1.00
N ILE A 78 31.30 -21.40 -0.12
CA ILE A 78 32.64 -21.28 -0.74
C ILE A 78 33.62 -20.57 0.19
N THR A 79 33.12 -19.61 0.98
CA THR A 79 33.92 -18.81 1.92
C THR A 79 34.11 -19.48 3.29
N GLY A 80 33.67 -20.73 3.46
CA GLY A 80 33.95 -21.53 4.65
C GLY A 80 32.80 -21.63 5.66
N TRP A 81 31.57 -21.33 5.26
CA TRP A 81 30.36 -21.43 6.08
C TRP A 81 30.46 -20.71 7.42
N TYR A 82 30.78 -21.48 8.45
CA TYR A 82 30.75 -21.07 9.85
C TYR A 82 31.82 -20.01 10.17
N PHE A 83 32.98 -20.10 9.52
CA PHE A 83 34.06 -19.11 9.65
C PHE A 83 34.02 -18.03 8.56
N SER A 84 32.95 -17.99 7.76
CA SER A 84 32.84 -17.04 6.66
C SER A 84 32.63 -15.62 7.19
N PRO A 85 33.32 -14.60 6.64
CA PRO A 85 32.99 -13.20 6.92
C PRO A 85 31.55 -12.84 6.48
N PHE A 86 30.95 -13.64 5.61
CA PHE A 86 29.58 -13.49 5.13
C PHE A 86 28.55 -14.28 5.94
N PHE A 87 28.92 -14.84 7.09
CA PHE A 87 27.99 -15.60 7.95
C PHE A 87 26.69 -14.83 8.24
N TYR A 88 26.77 -13.50 8.40
CA TYR A 88 25.62 -12.61 8.58
C TYR A 88 24.57 -12.69 7.46
N LEU A 89 24.94 -13.10 6.24
CA LEU A 89 23.98 -13.32 5.14
C LEU A 89 22.98 -14.43 5.46
N LEU A 90 23.36 -15.44 6.26
CA LEU A 90 22.43 -16.50 6.67
C LEU A 90 21.29 -15.93 7.53
N TYR A 91 21.59 -14.91 8.34
CA TYR A 91 20.57 -14.20 9.09
C TYR A 91 19.63 -13.45 8.16
N LEU A 92 20.19 -12.72 7.19
CA LEU A 92 19.37 -12.01 6.20
C LEU A 92 18.42 -12.97 5.46
N ILE A 93 18.93 -14.15 5.06
CA ILE A 93 18.12 -15.19 4.40
C ILE A 93 16.99 -15.68 5.31
N GLY A 94 17.27 -15.97 6.58
CA GLY A 94 16.22 -16.43 7.50
C GLY A 94 15.17 -15.35 7.77
N VAL A 95 15.55 -14.07 7.84
CA VAL A 95 14.60 -12.94 7.94
C VAL A 95 13.73 -12.93 6.68
N LEU A 96 14.36 -13.01 5.51
CA LEU A 96 13.69 -12.99 4.23
C LEU A 96 12.71 -14.16 4.07
N TYR A 97 13.06 -15.36 4.55
CA TYR A 97 12.14 -16.51 4.61
C TYR A 97 10.95 -16.30 5.54
N ALA A 98 11.13 -15.62 6.68
CA ALA A 98 10.05 -15.36 7.62
C ALA A 98 8.99 -14.47 6.97
N PHE A 99 9.43 -13.39 6.31
CA PHE A 99 8.55 -12.44 5.66
C PHE A 99 7.85 -13.00 4.41
N ILE A 100 8.52 -13.82 3.61
CA ILE A 100 8.01 -14.26 2.31
C ILE A 100 7.23 -15.57 2.40
N PHE A 101 7.67 -16.52 3.25
CA PHE A 101 7.04 -17.82 3.38
C PHE A 101 6.25 -17.95 4.68
N SER A 102 6.93 -18.25 5.79
CA SER A 102 6.33 -18.36 7.12
C SER A 102 7.43 -18.51 8.19
N PRO A 103 7.13 -18.22 9.47
CA PRO A 103 8.08 -18.45 10.56
C PRO A 103 8.55 -19.90 10.66
N PHE A 104 7.69 -20.84 10.28
CA PHE A 104 8.01 -22.26 10.32
C PHE A 104 9.11 -22.64 9.31
N VAL A 105 9.13 -22.00 8.14
CA VAL A 105 10.23 -22.19 7.16
C VAL A 105 11.54 -21.66 7.72
N THR A 106 11.52 -20.50 8.38
CA THR A 106 12.70 -19.93 9.04
C THR A 106 13.21 -20.81 10.18
N LEU A 107 12.31 -21.35 11.02
CA LEU A 107 12.67 -22.32 12.05
C LEU A 107 13.35 -23.54 11.43
N ALA A 108 12.74 -24.15 10.41
CA ALA A 108 13.29 -25.33 9.74
C ALA A 108 14.67 -25.05 9.08
N PHE A 109 14.85 -23.86 8.51
CA PHE A 109 16.11 -23.40 7.95
C PHE A 109 17.19 -23.23 9.03
N VAL A 110 16.88 -22.50 10.11
CA VAL A 110 17.81 -22.24 11.22
C VAL A 110 18.17 -23.55 11.94
N SER A 111 17.19 -24.39 12.25
CA SER A 111 17.43 -25.71 12.85
C SER A 111 18.32 -26.59 11.97
N MET A 112 18.11 -26.57 10.65
CA MET A 112 18.97 -27.30 9.73
C MET A 112 20.41 -26.75 9.74
N LEU A 113 20.60 -25.43 9.73
CA LEU A 113 21.93 -24.82 9.83
C LEU A 113 22.63 -25.19 11.15
N CYS A 114 21.93 -25.10 12.28
CA CYS A 114 22.49 -25.51 13.58
C CYS A 114 22.93 -26.98 13.55
N LEU A 115 22.12 -27.87 12.97
CA LEU A 115 22.45 -29.29 12.83
C LEU A 115 23.67 -29.51 11.93
N LEU A 116 23.78 -28.76 10.83
CA LEU A 116 24.91 -28.86 9.92
C LEU A 116 26.20 -28.29 10.51
N PHE A 117 26.12 -27.29 11.40
CA PHE A 117 27.28 -26.66 12.03
C PHE A 117 27.77 -27.34 13.30
N LEU A 118 26.92 -28.16 13.95
CA LEU A 118 27.28 -28.95 15.14
C LEU A 118 28.64 -29.68 15.03
N PRO A 119 28.99 -30.34 13.91
CA PRO A 119 30.30 -30.99 13.76
C PRO A 119 31.51 -30.04 13.75
N ASN A 120 31.31 -28.76 13.47
CA ASN A 120 32.40 -27.76 13.42
C ASN A 120 32.62 -27.05 14.77
N VAL A 121 31.74 -27.28 15.75
CA VAL A 121 31.81 -26.65 17.08
C VAL A 121 33.04 -27.17 17.84
N GLY A 122 33.83 -26.26 18.39
CA GLY A 122 35.06 -26.58 19.13
C GLY A 122 36.33 -26.60 18.29
N SER A 123 36.25 -26.21 17.01
CA SER A 123 37.42 -26.15 16.13
C SER A 123 38.35 -24.97 16.44
N ILE A 124 37.82 -23.87 17.00
CA ILE A 124 38.60 -22.67 17.38
C ILE A 124 38.41 -22.35 18.86
N ASP A 125 37.21 -21.94 19.26
CA ASP A 125 36.86 -21.62 20.65
C ASP A 125 35.40 -22.01 20.90
N LEU A 126 35.21 -22.96 21.82
CA LEU A 126 33.89 -23.47 22.20
C LEU A 126 32.94 -22.35 22.65
N SER A 127 33.45 -21.34 23.36
CA SER A 127 32.64 -20.25 23.93
C SER A 127 32.08 -19.37 22.82
N PHE A 128 32.95 -18.97 21.89
CA PHE A 128 32.53 -18.22 20.71
C PHE A 128 31.53 -19.01 19.88
N ASP A 129 31.71 -20.33 19.81
CA ASP A 129 30.86 -21.16 18.97
C ASP A 129 29.43 -21.32 19.48
N ILE A 130 29.30 -21.51 20.80
CA ILE A 130 28.01 -21.56 21.47
C ILE A 130 27.27 -20.22 21.30
N VAL A 131 27.95 -19.10 21.47
CA VAL A 131 27.36 -17.76 21.29
C VAL A 131 26.85 -17.57 19.86
N THR A 132 27.61 -18.02 18.87
CA THR A 132 27.25 -17.89 17.44
C THR A 132 26.06 -18.77 17.07
N LEU A 133 25.96 -20.00 17.58
CA LEU A 133 24.78 -20.84 17.37
C LEU A 133 23.55 -20.28 18.09
N LEU A 134 23.74 -19.77 19.32
CA LEU A 134 22.66 -19.20 20.10
C LEU A 134 22.12 -17.91 19.45
N SER A 135 23.00 -17.07 18.89
CA SER A 135 22.58 -15.87 18.17
C SER A 135 21.82 -16.20 16.89
N LEU A 136 22.24 -17.23 16.13
CA LEU A 136 21.50 -17.75 14.99
C LEU A 136 20.11 -18.25 15.40
N PHE A 137 20.00 -18.96 16.51
CA PHE A 137 18.73 -19.46 17.03
C PHE A 137 17.80 -18.34 17.55
N SER A 138 18.36 -17.34 18.25
CA SER A 138 17.65 -16.17 18.76
C SER A 138 16.98 -15.33 17.67
N MET A 139 17.44 -15.48 16.43
CA MET A 139 16.83 -14.85 15.28
C MET A 139 15.40 -15.33 14.99
N VAL A 140 15.04 -16.57 15.36
CA VAL A 140 13.70 -17.12 15.13
C VAL A 140 12.61 -16.35 15.89
N PRO A 141 12.69 -16.16 17.22
CA PRO A 141 11.68 -15.36 17.93
C PRO A 141 11.66 -13.90 17.47
N LEU A 142 12.83 -13.33 17.12
CA LEU A 142 12.91 -11.97 16.58
C LEU A 142 12.13 -11.81 15.27
N THR A 143 12.34 -12.74 14.33
CA THR A 143 11.64 -12.71 13.03
C THR A 143 10.14 -12.96 13.19
N PHE A 144 9.73 -13.82 14.13
CA PHE A 144 8.32 -14.00 14.47
C PHE A 144 7.67 -12.71 14.96
N TYR A 145 8.34 -11.99 15.88
CA TYR A 145 7.86 -10.70 16.37
C TYR A 145 7.76 -9.65 15.26
N LEU A 146 8.82 -9.51 14.44
CA LEU A 146 8.84 -8.57 13.32
C LEU A 146 7.74 -8.84 12.29
N GLN A 147 7.49 -10.10 11.97
CA GLN A 147 6.43 -10.47 11.03
C GLN A 147 5.05 -10.12 11.57
N ARG A 148 4.81 -10.35 12.87
CA ARG A 148 3.53 -10.02 13.51
C ARG A 148 3.26 -8.52 13.47
N GLU A 149 4.25 -7.70 13.83
CA GLU A 149 4.11 -6.24 13.78
C GLU A 149 3.97 -5.72 12.34
N TYR A 150 4.69 -6.30 11.39
CA TYR A 150 4.51 -5.97 9.98
C TYR A 150 3.09 -6.26 9.47
N LEU A 151 2.51 -7.41 9.82
CA LEU A 151 1.13 -7.75 9.46
C LEU A 151 0.14 -6.78 10.11
N ARG A 152 0.35 -6.42 11.37
CA ARG A 152 -0.47 -5.44 12.09
C ARG A 152 -0.42 -4.06 11.43
N LEU A 153 0.76 -3.62 11.00
CA LEU A 153 0.93 -2.37 10.24
C LEU A 153 0.16 -2.41 8.92
N LYS A 154 0.31 -3.49 8.14
CA LYS A 154 -0.39 -3.66 6.86
C LYS A 154 -1.92 -3.69 7.00
N GLU A 155 -2.42 -4.29 8.08
CA GLU A 155 -3.86 -4.25 8.41
C GLU A 155 -4.33 -2.84 8.76
N SER A 156 -3.51 -2.09 9.51
CA SER A 156 -3.81 -0.70 9.86
C SER A 156 -3.86 0.21 8.64
N GLU A 157 -2.91 0.08 7.71
CA GLU A 157 -2.92 0.81 6.43
C GLU A 157 -4.17 0.49 5.61
N LYS A 158 -4.56 -0.78 5.51
CA LYS A 158 -5.77 -1.17 4.79
C LYS A 158 -7.03 -0.57 5.42
N LYS A 159 -7.10 -0.54 6.76
CA LYS A 159 -8.22 0.10 7.49
C LYS A 159 -8.27 1.60 7.21
N VAL A 160 -7.13 2.27 7.23
CA VAL A 160 -7.02 3.71 6.88
C VAL A 160 -7.54 3.97 5.47
N LEU A 161 -7.14 3.15 4.49
CA LEU A 161 -7.61 3.28 3.10
C LEU A 161 -9.13 3.08 2.94
N ILE A 162 -9.73 2.20 3.75
CA ILE A 162 -11.19 2.00 3.74
C ILE A 162 -11.89 3.23 4.36
N LEU A 163 -11.41 3.70 5.50
CA LEU A 163 -11.97 4.88 6.19
C LEU A 163 -11.88 6.15 5.32
N GLU A 164 -10.78 6.33 4.58
CA GLU A 164 -10.61 7.47 3.68
C GLU A 164 -11.63 7.44 2.53
N ARG A 165 -11.88 6.27 1.93
CA ARG A 165 -12.92 6.10 0.90
C ARG A 165 -14.32 6.35 1.44
N GLU A 166 -14.62 5.88 2.64
CA GLU A 166 -15.91 6.15 3.28
C GLU A 166 -16.09 7.64 3.57
N ASN A 167 -15.06 8.31 4.08
CA ASN A 167 -15.09 9.74 4.36
C ASN A 167 -15.33 10.56 3.08
N GLN A 168 -14.68 10.22 1.96
CA GLN A 168 -14.97 10.83 0.66
C GLN A 168 -16.43 10.61 0.21
N LYS A 169 -16.97 9.41 0.41
CA LYS A 169 -18.37 9.10 0.09
C LYS A 169 -19.34 9.93 0.94
N TYR A 170 -19.06 10.10 2.23
CA TYR A 170 -19.87 10.95 3.11
C TYR A 170 -19.77 12.43 2.73
N LYS A 171 -18.57 12.92 2.41
CA LYS A 171 -18.38 14.29 1.95
C LYS A 171 -19.19 14.60 0.70
N ASN A 172 -19.15 13.72 -0.31
CA ASN A 172 -19.96 13.86 -1.52
C ASN A 172 -21.47 13.85 -1.22
N LYS A 173 -21.93 12.99 -0.30
CA LYS A 173 -23.35 12.94 0.08
C LYS A 173 -23.79 14.19 0.83
N VAL A 174 -22.95 14.72 1.72
CA VAL A 174 -23.24 15.99 2.42
C VAL A 174 -23.29 17.15 1.44
N GLU A 175 -22.36 17.22 0.49
CA GLU A 175 -22.37 18.22 -0.59
C GLU A 175 -23.64 18.11 -1.45
N GLU A 176 -24.07 16.89 -1.79
CA GLU A 176 -25.31 16.65 -2.54
C GLU A 176 -26.58 17.07 -1.75
N VAL A 177 -26.67 16.70 -0.47
CA VAL A 177 -27.80 17.13 0.39
C VAL A 177 -27.82 18.64 0.58
N LEU A 178 -26.65 19.26 0.76
CA LEU A 178 -26.53 20.70 0.91
C LEU A 178 -26.95 21.42 -0.38
N ALA A 179 -26.48 20.95 -1.54
CA ALA A 179 -26.87 21.49 -2.84
C ALA A 179 -28.40 21.39 -3.05
N ASN A 180 -29.00 20.23 -2.78
CA ASN A 180 -30.45 20.04 -2.89
C ASN A 180 -31.23 20.97 -1.95
N ARG A 181 -30.74 21.20 -0.74
CA ARG A 181 -31.39 22.11 0.22
C ARG A 181 -31.30 23.56 -0.23
N ILE A 182 -30.13 23.99 -0.73
CA ILE A 182 -29.93 25.34 -1.27
C ILE A 182 -30.83 25.58 -2.47
N THR A 183 -30.87 24.62 -3.42
CA THR A 183 -31.78 24.67 -4.57
C THR A 183 -33.23 24.82 -4.13
N ARG A 184 -33.68 24.04 -3.14
CA ARG A 184 -35.06 24.13 -2.64
C ARG A 184 -35.36 25.50 -2.05
N VAL A 185 -34.47 26.02 -1.21
CA VAL A 185 -34.61 27.37 -0.62
C VAL A 185 -34.61 28.45 -1.70
N ALA A 186 -33.76 28.34 -2.72
CA ALA A 186 -33.74 29.28 -3.84
C ALA A 186 -35.07 29.27 -4.60
N VAL A 187 -35.63 28.09 -4.89
CA VAL A 187 -36.94 27.94 -5.54
C VAL A 187 -38.07 28.51 -4.68
N ASP A 188 -38.11 28.14 -3.40
CA ASP A 188 -39.15 28.58 -2.46
C ASP A 188 -39.14 30.10 -2.23
N LEU A 189 -37.97 30.75 -2.33
CA LEU A 189 -37.84 32.21 -2.24
C LEU A 189 -38.09 32.93 -3.57
N LYS A 190 -37.72 32.33 -4.70
CA LYS A 190 -37.87 32.95 -6.02
C LYS A 190 -39.34 33.17 -6.40
N GLN A 191 -40.22 32.22 -6.04
CA GLN A 191 -41.65 32.31 -6.32
C GLN A 191 -42.32 33.54 -5.68
N PRO A 192 -42.31 33.74 -4.34
CA PRO A 192 -42.94 34.91 -3.73
C PRO A 192 -42.28 36.22 -4.15
N VAL A 193 -40.96 36.25 -4.38
CA VAL A 193 -40.27 37.45 -4.88
C VAL A 193 -40.75 37.81 -6.31
N ASN A 194 -40.99 36.82 -7.15
CA ASN A 194 -41.57 37.04 -8.48
C ASN A 194 -43.05 37.49 -8.41
N ASP A 195 -43.83 36.96 -7.47
CA ASP A 195 -45.21 37.39 -7.24
C ASP A 195 -45.28 38.85 -6.78
N ILE A 196 -44.34 39.29 -5.93
CA ILE A 196 -44.16 40.70 -5.57
C ILE A 196 -43.82 41.54 -6.81
N LYS A 197 -42.92 41.06 -7.68
CA LYS A 197 -42.57 41.75 -8.94
C LYS A 197 -43.80 41.97 -9.83
N GLN A 198 -44.62 40.93 -9.99
CA GLN A 198 -45.84 41.00 -10.81
C GLN A 198 -46.87 41.95 -10.20
N THR A 199 -47.09 41.87 -8.89
CA THR A 199 -48.01 42.75 -8.16
C THR A 199 -47.58 44.22 -8.27
N LEU A 200 -46.29 44.52 -8.09
CA LEU A 200 -45.76 45.87 -8.27
C LEU A 200 -45.93 46.39 -9.70
N SER A 201 -45.76 45.51 -10.69
CA SER A 201 -45.95 45.85 -12.11
C SER A 201 -47.41 46.16 -12.44
N PHE A 202 -48.35 45.45 -11.81
CA PHE A 202 -49.78 45.71 -11.92
C PHE A 202 -50.14 47.04 -11.25
N LEU A 203 -49.75 47.25 -9.99
CA LEU A 203 -50.02 48.48 -9.23
C LEU A 203 -49.49 49.73 -9.94
N ARG A 204 -48.32 49.62 -10.59
CA ARG A 204 -47.73 50.72 -11.36
C ARG A 204 -48.58 51.13 -12.57
N LYS A 205 -49.38 50.22 -13.15
CA LYS A 205 -50.27 50.53 -14.29
C LYS A 205 -51.57 51.21 -13.87
N THR A 206 -52.02 50.99 -12.63
CA THR A 206 -53.28 51.52 -12.10
C THR A 206 -53.14 52.83 -11.31
N GLU A 207 -51.93 53.17 -10.86
CA GLU A 207 -51.63 54.36 -10.07
C GLU A 207 -51.44 55.63 -10.94
N THR A 208 -52.12 56.72 -10.58
CA THR A 208 -52.06 58.01 -11.29
C THR A 208 -51.16 59.05 -10.61
N THR A 209 -50.76 58.84 -9.36
CA THR A 209 -49.96 59.82 -8.62
C THR A 209 -48.45 59.66 -8.89
N PRO A 210 -47.74 60.74 -9.31
CA PRO A 210 -46.34 60.64 -9.70
C PRO A 210 -45.39 60.24 -8.55
N LYS A 211 -45.75 60.54 -7.29
CA LYS A 211 -44.99 60.09 -6.11
C LYS A 211 -45.08 58.57 -5.93
N THR A 212 -46.27 57.97 -6.05
CA THR A 212 -46.48 56.53 -5.83
C THR A 212 -45.83 55.70 -6.93
N VAL A 213 -45.91 56.16 -8.19
CA VAL A 213 -45.19 55.54 -9.33
C VAL A 213 -43.67 55.51 -9.08
N LYS A 214 -43.09 56.56 -8.49
CA LYS A 214 -41.65 56.61 -8.14
C LYS A 214 -41.28 55.56 -7.08
N TYR A 215 -42.10 55.39 -6.04
CA TYR A 215 -41.88 54.37 -5.01
C TYR A 215 -42.04 52.94 -5.56
N LEU A 216 -43.06 52.69 -6.38
CA LEU A 216 -43.27 51.39 -7.03
C LEU A 216 -42.10 51.00 -7.95
N LYS A 217 -41.55 51.97 -8.71
CA LYS A 217 -40.34 51.75 -9.52
C LYS A 217 -39.13 51.39 -8.66
N LYS A 218 -38.96 52.05 -7.50
CA LYS A 218 -37.88 51.72 -6.55
C LYS A 218 -38.05 50.31 -5.96
N MET A 219 -39.27 49.95 -5.55
CA MET A 219 -39.58 48.60 -5.04
C MET A 219 -39.33 47.53 -6.12
N GLN A 220 -39.72 47.79 -7.36
CA GLN A 220 -39.48 46.88 -8.49
C GLN A 220 -37.97 46.65 -8.68
N GLY A 221 -37.15 47.71 -8.59
CA GLY A 221 -35.68 47.58 -8.65
C GLY A 221 -35.08 46.79 -7.49
N LEU A 222 -35.60 46.95 -6.27
CA LEU A 222 -35.17 46.14 -5.11
C LEU A 222 -35.50 44.66 -5.29
N VAL A 223 -36.68 44.35 -5.83
CA VAL A 223 -37.13 42.98 -6.13
C VAL A 223 -36.28 42.34 -7.23
N GLU A 224 -35.93 43.08 -8.28
CA GLU A 224 -35.01 42.59 -9.31
C GLU A 224 -33.61 42.31 -8.75
N ASN A 225 -33.09 43.19 -7.90
CA ASN A 225 -31.82 42.96 -7.22
C ASN A 225 -31.88 41.73 -6.31
N ALA A 226 -32.97 41.50 -5.59
CA ALA A 226 -33.16 40.31 -4.77
C ALA A 226 -33.17 39.01 -5.61
N LEU A 227 -33.83 39.02 -6.77
CA LEU A 227 -33.80 37.88 -7.70
C LEU A 227 -32.39 37.60 -8.23
N ILE A 228 -31.64 38.65 -8.59
CA ILE A 228 -30.25 38.53 -9.05
C ILE A 228 -29.34 37.99 -7.93
N GLN A 229 -29.53 38.46 -6.69
CA GLN A 229 -28.78 37.97 -5.53
C GLN A 229 -29.09 36.49 -5.24
N LEU A 230 -30.36 36.08 -5.31
CA LEU A 230 -30.74 34.66 -5.17
C LEU A 230 -30.11 33.79 -6.25
N GLU A 231 -30.12 34.24 -7.50
CA GLU A 231 -29.52 33.52 -8.63
C GLU A 231 -27.99 33.43 -8.51
N THR A 232 -27.36 34.52 -8.07
CA THR A 232 -25.90 34.56 -7.82
C THR A 232 -25.52 33.62 -6.68
N PHE A 233 -26.28 33.63 -5.58
CA PHE A 233 -26.08 32.75 -4.43
C PHE A 233 -26.27 31.27 -4.79
N GLU A 234 -27.31 30.94 -5.56
CA GLU A 234 -27.53 29.58 -6.04
C GLU A 234 -26.37 29.11 -6.92
N THR A 235 -25.95 29.94 -7.88
CA THR A 235 -24.87 29.61 -8.82
C THR A 235 -23.52 29.50 -8.12
N SER A 236 -23.20 30.39 -7.17
CA SER A 236 -21.94 30.37 -6.42
C SER A 236 -21.83 29.15 -5.51
N THR A 237 -22.95 28.65 -5.00
CA THR A 237 -22.94 27.58 -3.99
C THR A 237 -23.15 26.20 -4.58
N THR A 238 -23.90 26.08 -5.68
CA THR A 238 -24.20 24.78 -6.32
C THR A 238 -23.45 24.56 -7.63
N GLY A 239 -22.84 25.60 -8.22
CA GLY A 239 -22.19 25.55 -9.53
C GLY A 239 -23.14 25.33 -10.70
N ARG A 240 -24.46 25.35 -10.47
CA ARG A 240 -25.50 25.11 -11.48
C ARG A 240 -26.48 26.28 -11.51
N LYS A 241 -26.92 26.63 -12.72
CA LYS A 241 -27.95 27.62 -12.96
C LYS A 241 -29.21 26.90 -13.39
N LEU A 242 -30.23 26.84 -12.53
CA LEU A 242 -31.49 26.20 -12.92
C LEU A 242 -32.23 27.07 -13.92
N VAL A 243 -32.40 26.53 -15.13
CA VAL A 243 -33.12 27.15 -16.25
C VAL A 243 -34.62 27.04 -16.02
N HIS A 244 -35.11 27.63 -14.94
CA HIS A 244 -36.54 27.81 -14.74
C HIS A 244 -36.84 29.30 -14.69
N THR A 245 -37.65 29.70 -15.66
CA THR A 245 -38.31 31.00 -15.79
C THR A 245 -37.45 32.13 -16.40
N ARG A 246 -36.97 31.93 -17.63
CA ARG A 246 -36.81 33.03 -18.59
C ARG A 246 -37.76 32.78 -19.76
N ASN A 247 -39.07 32.81 -19.49
CA ASN A 247 -40.01 33.02 -20.58
C ASN A 247 -39.80 34.46 -21.06
N LYS A 248 -39.47 34.56 -22.35
CA LYS A 248 -39.42 35.81 -23.10
C LYS A 248 -40.74 36.55 -23.01
#